data_AF-A0A8T5IG02-F1
#
_entry.id   AF-A0A8T5IG02-F1
#
_cell.length_a   1.000
_cell.length_b   1.000
_cell.length_c   1.000
_cell.angle_alpha   90.00
_cell.angle_beta   90.00
_cell.angle_gamma   90.00
#
_symmetry.space_group_name_H-M   'P 1'
#
loop_
_entity.id
_entity.type
_entity.pdbx_description
1 polymer ?
#
loop_
_entity_poly.entity_id
_entity_poly.type
_entity_poly.pdbx_seq_one_letter_code
_entity_poly.pdbx_strand_id
1 'polypeptide(L)' 'LDVRIAITQNKLEELYEDPNIPPEFGTLILQINTALEQMLTDSL' A
#
# COMPACT_ATOMS: atom_id res chain seq x y z
N LEU A 1 12.24 -4.80 -8.59
CA LEU A 1 11.08 -5.12 -7.74
C LEU A 1 10.53 -3.83 -7.15
N ASP A 2 11.43 -2.98 -6.68
CA ASP A 2 11.21 -1.72 -5.96
C ASP A 2 10.34 -0.72 -6.73
N VAL A 3 10.57 -0.52 -8.03
CA VAL A 3 9.74 0.41 -8.83
C VAL A 3 8.27 -0.02 -8.87
N ARG A 4 7.99 -1.33 -9.00
CA ARG A 4 6.61 -1.83 -8.99
C ARG A 4 5.97 -1.70 -7.61
N ILE A 5 6.76 -1.90 -6.56
CA ILE A 5 6.31 -1.69 -5.19
C ILE A 5 5.99 -0.21 -4.97
N ALA A 6 6.86 0.72 -5.36
CA ALA A 6 6.64 2.15 -5.23
C ALA A 6 5.38 2.62 -5.98
N ILE A 7 5.16 2.14 -7.21
CA ILE A 7 3.93 2.42 -7.97
C ILE A 7 2.69 1.89 -7.23
N THR A 8 2.79 0.70 -6.64
CA THR A 8 1.67 0.09 -5.90
C THR A 8 1.37 0.86 -4.60
N GLN A 9 2.40 1.24 -3.85
CA GLN A 9 2.25 2.03 -2.62
C GLN A 9 1.61 3.39 -2.89
N ASN A 10 2.01 4.06 -3.99
CA ASN A 10 1.38 5.31 -4.41
C ASN A 10 -0.10 5.12 -4.78
N LYS A 11 -0.47 4.00 -5.43
CA LYS A 11 -1.87 3.70 -5.72
C LYS A 11 -2.70 3.41 -4.47
N LEU A 12 -2.09 2.77 -3.47
CA LEU A 12 -2.70 2.48 -2.18
C LEU A 12 -2.95 3.77 -1.39
N GLU A 13 -2.05 4.74 -1.46
CA GLU A 13 -2.23 6.08 -0.89
C GLU A 13 -3.41 6.81 -1.53
N GLU A 14 -3.51 6.80 -2.88
CA GLU A 14 -4.68 7.37 -3.58
C GLU A 14 -6.00 6.72 -3.12
N LEU A 15 -6.01 5.40 -2.91
CA LEU A 15 -7.20 4.66 -2.44
C LEU A 15 -7.53 4.95 -0.98
N TYR A 16 -6.53 5.21 -0.14
CA TYR A 16 -6.73 5.52 1.28
C TYR A 16 -7.43 6.87 1.46
N GLU A 17 -7.09 7.83 0.60
CA GLU A 17 -7.63 9.19 0.62
C GLU A 17 -8.98 9.31 -0.15
N ASP A 18 -9.44 8.27 -0.84
CA ASP A 18 -10.70 8.32 -1.59
C ASP A 18 -11.92 8.26 -0.65
N PRO A 19 -12.73 9.34 -0.57
CA PRO A 19 -13.88 9.40 0.32
C PRO A 19 -15.00 8.42 -0.03
N ASN A 20 -14.95 7.78 -1.21
CA ASN A 20 -15.92 6.76 -1.62
C ASN A 20 -15.53 5.36 -1.14
N ILE A 21 -14.32 5.17 -0.62
CA ILE A 21 -13.86 3.88 -0.11
C ILE A 21 -14.43 3.67 1.30
N PRO A 22 -15.10 2.54 1.56
CA PRO A 22 -15.59 2.24 2.91
C PRO A 22 -14.44 2.18 3.92
N PRO A 23 -14.56 2.79 5.12
CA PRO A 23 -13.47 2.91 6.10
C PRO A 23 -12.83 1.58 6.51
N GLU A 24 -13.57 0.47 6.47
CA GLU A 24 -13.06 -0.87 6.75
C GLU A 24 -11.92 -1.29 5.80
N PHE A 25 -11.91 -0.78 4.56
CA PHE A 25 -10.83 -1.04 3.61
C PHE A 25 -9.57 -0.23 3.91
N GLY A 26 -9.65 0.87 4.67
CA GLY A 26 -8.48 1.63 5.11
C GLY A 26 -7.50 0.76 5.90
N THR A 27 -8.01 -0.13 6.77
CA THR A 27 -7.16 -1.08 7.51
C THR A 27 -6.48 -2.08 6.57
N LEU A 28 -7.20 -2.57 5.56
CA LEU A 28 -6.64 -3.51 4.57
C LEU A 28 -5.55 -2.85 3.72
N ILE A 29 -5.75 -1.59 3.31
CA ILE A 29 -4.76 -0.80 2.57
C ILE A 29 -3.46 -0.66 3.38
N LEU A 30 -3.57 -0.31 4.67
CA LEU A 30 -2.42 -0.21 5.56
C LEU A 30 -1.69 -1.55 5.72
N GLN A 31 -2.42 -2.66 5.86
CA GLN A 31 -1.82 -4.01 5.94
C GLN A 31 -1.05 -4.38 4.67
N ILE A 32 -1.58 -4.04 3.48
CA ILE A 32 -0.89 -4.27 2.21
C ILE A 32 0.37 -3.41 2.13
N ASN A 33 0.30 -2.13 2.50
CA ASN A 33 1.47 -1.24 2.51
C ASN A 33 2.58 -1.78 3.42
N THR A 34 2.26 -2.24 4.62
CA THR A 34 3.24 -2.86 5.54
C THR A 34 3.89 -4.11 4.94
N ALA A 35 3.12 -4.97 4.27
CA ALA A 35 3.67 -6.16 3.61
C ALA A 35 4.61 -5.80 2.45
N LEU A 36 4.29 -4.75 1.69
CA LEU A 36 5.15 -4.24 0.63
C LEU A 36 6.47 -3.66 1.16
N GLU A 37 6.44 -2.97 2.31
CA GLU A 37 7.64 -2.47 2.98
C GLU A 37 8.54 -3.61 3.47
N GLN A 38 7.95 -4.70 3.98
CA GLN A 38 8.70 -5.90 4.35
C GLN A 38 9.39 -6.54 3.13
N MET A 39 8.69 -6.65 2.00
CA MET A 39 9.27 -7.18 0.76
C MET A 39 10.46 -6.34 0.25
N LEU A 40 10.41 -5.02 0.41
CA LEU A 40 11.53 -4.13 0.07
C LEU A 40 12.72 -4.37 1.01
N THR A 41 12.45 -4.52 2.31
CA THR A 41 13.49 -4.76 3.33
C THR A 41 14.19 -6.10 3.11
N ASP A 42 13.44 -7.15 2.80
CA ASP A 42 13.98 -8.50 2.55
C ASP A 42 14.78 -8.60 1.24
N SER A 43 14.65 -7.62 0.35
CA SER A 43 15.35 -7.56 -0.94
C SER A 43 16.69 -6.80 -0.88
N LEU A 44 17.02 -6.19 0.27
CA LEU A 44 18.24 -5.41 0.53
C LEU A 44 19.27 -6.24 1.32
#